data_AF-A0A2P8E3T3-F1
#
_entry.id   AF-A0A2P8E3T3-F1
#
_cell.length_a   1.000
_cell.length_b   1.000
_cell.length_c   1.000
_cell.angle_alpha   90.00
_cell.angle_beta   90.00
_cell.angle_gamma   90.00
#
_symmetry.space_group_name_H-M   'P 1'
#
loop_
_entity.id
_entity.type
_entity.pdbx_description
1 polymer ?
#
loop_
_entity_poly.entity_id
_entity_poly.type
_entity_poly.pdbx_seq_one_letter_code
_entity_poly.pdbx_strand_id
1 'polypeptide(L)'
;MTAFTLDDIRAYAEEKYADVTITLPDAERESGEFKVVMLNPLRLGKEARDEVSRLQAVLDKNKDADEEDDVDQEAVLREVLGTVCERPIQGEKLNAALSDLTMVAAVFDKYTKGTSAGEA
;
A
#
# COMPACT_ATOMS: atom_id res chain seq x y z
N MET A 1 29.67 -19.79 -16.24
CA MET A 1 28.61 -18.79 -16.47
C MET A 1 27.40 -19.25 -15.69
N THR A 2 26.95 -18.47 -14.72
CA THR A 2 25.68 -18.73 -14.05
C THR A 2 24.60 -18.38 -15.05
N ALA A 3 23.98 -19.39 -15.65
CA ALA A 3 22.82 -19.18 -16.51
C ALA A 3 21.61 -19.02 -15.58
N PHE A 4 21.08 -17.80 -15.49
CA PHE A 4 19.84 -17.55 -14.78
C PHE A 4 18.68 -17.92 -15.70
N THR A 5 17.74 -18.74 -15.22
CA THR A 5 16.52 -19.05 -15.94
C THR A 5 15.47 -17.96 -15.70
N LEU A 6 14.43 -17.93 -16.53
CA LEU A 6 13.28 -17.05 -16.29
C LEU A 6 12.58 -17.39 -14.97
N ASP A 7 12.61 -18.65 -14.53
CA ASP A 7 12.10 -19.07 -13.23
C ASP A 7 12.95 -18.52 -12.07
N ASP A 8 14.29 -18.47 -12.19
CA ASP A 8 15.14 -17.83 -11.18
C ASP A 8 14.84 -16.34 -11.05
N ILE A 9 14.59 -15.66 -12.17
CA ILE A 9 14.25 -14.23 -12.20
C ILE A 9 12.85 -13.99 -11.61
N ARG A 10 11.89 -14.89 -11.87
CA ARG A 10 10.55 -14.83 -11.26
C ARG A 10 10.64 -15.00 -9.76
N ALA A 11 11.31 -16.04 -9.28
CA ALA A 11 11.49 -16.28 -7.85
C ALA A 11 12.16 -15.07 -7.15
N TYR A 12 13.19 -14.49 -7.77
CA TYR A 12 13.84 -13.28 -7.26
C TYR A 12 12.88 -12.07 -7.22
N ALA A 13 12.08 -11.88 -8.26
CA ALA A 13 11.11 -10.78 -8.30
C ALA A 13 9.97 -10.97 -7.30
N GLU A 14 9.52 -12.21 -7.06
CA GLU A 14 8.50 -12.53 -6.07
C GLU A 14 9.01 -12.34 -4.65
N GLU A 15 10.26 -12.67 -4.36
CA GLU A 15 10.87 -12.46 -3.05
C GLU A 15 11.15 -10.98 -2.78
N LYS A 16 11.70 -10.27 -3.78
CA LYS A 16 12.14 -8.88 -3.62
C LYS A 16 11.01 -7.85 -3.77
N TYR A 17 10.04 -8.12 -4.62
CA TYR A 17 8.92 -7.21 -4.90
C TYR A 17 7.58 -7.84 -4.48
N ALA A 18 7.62 -8.56 -3.36
CA ALA A 18 6.45 -9.20 -2.78
C ALA A 18 5.36 -8.17 -2.45
N ASP A 19 4.12 -8.64 -2.52
CA ASP A 19 2.95 -7.88 -2.10
C ASP A 19 2.82 -7.94 -0.58
N VAL A 20 2.26 -6.89 0.03
CA VAL A 20 2.06 -6.81 1.47
C VAL A 20 0.67 -7.33 1.82
N THR A 21 0.59 -8.38 2.62
CA THR A 21 -0.69 -8.96 3.07
C THR A 21 -0.98 -8.61 4.52
N ILE A 22 -2.17 -8.08 4.79
CA ILE A 22 -2.69 -7.80 6.14
C ILE A 22 -3.90 -8.69 6.40
N THR A 23 -3.95 -9.27 7.59
CA THR A 23 -5.13 -10.03 8.04
C THR A 23 -5.96 -9.17 8.98
N LEU A 24 -7.21 -8.94 8.59
CA LEU A 24 -8.21 -8.21 9.36
C LEU A 24 -9.14 -9.21 10.07
N PRO A 25 -9.62 -8.90 11.28
CA PRO A 25 -10.70 -9.65 11.90
C PRO A 25 -12.00 -9.42 11.12
N ASP A 26 -12.68 -10.48 10.70
CA ASP A 26 -13.93 -10.42 9.95
C ASP A 26 -14.90 -11.47 10.50
N ALA A 27 -15.79 -11.02 11.39
CA ALA A 27 -16.72 -11.89 12.12
C ALA A 27 -17.80 -12.52 11.22
N GLU A 28 -17.96 -12.04 9.98
CA GLU A 28 -18.93 -12.55 9.02
C GLU A 28 -18.39 -13.78 8.23
N ARG A 29 -17.09 -14.06 8.31
CA ARG A 29 -16.46 -15.21 7.66
C ARG A 29 -16.35 -16.40 8.62
N GLU A 30 -16.51 -17.60 8.07
CA GLU A 30 -16.35 -18.87 8.81
C GLU A 30 -14.95 -19.00 9.45
N SER A 31 -13.92 -18.43 8.81
CA SER A 31 -12.55 -18.40 9.35
C SER A 31 -12.30 -17.26 10.33
N GLY A 32 -13.22 -16.30 10.50
CA GLY A 32 -13.05 -15.11 11.34
C GLY A 32 -12.05 -14.07 10.82
N GLU A 33 -11.50 -14.25 9.61
CA GLU A 33 -10.37 -13.50 9.08
C GLU A 33 -10.59 -13.06 7.61
N PHE A 34 -10.25 -11.81 7.30
CA PHE A 34 -10.24 -11.25 5.96
C PHE A 34 -8.82 -10.81 5.58
N LYS A 35 -8.28 -11.37 4.49
CA LYS A 35 -6.96 -11.00 3.98
C LYS A 35 -7.07 -9.87 2.97
N VAL A 36 -6.34 -8.79 3.23
CA VAL A 36 -6.11 -7.66 2.33
C VAL A 36 -4.72 -7.82 1.72
N VAL A 37 -4.65 -7.86 0.39
CA VAL A 37 -3.41 -7.89 -0.39
C VAL A 37 -3.19 -6.50 -0.99
N MET A 38 -2.09 -5.87 -0.58
CA MET A 38 -1.62 -4.59 -1.10
C MET A 38 -0.47 -4.85 -2.07
N LEU A 39 -0.67 -4.48 -3.33
CA LEU A 39 0.27 -4.75 -4.41
C LEU A 39 1.51 -3.86 -4.31
N ASN A 40 2.67 -4.43 -4.59
CA ASN A 40 3.89 -3.65 -4.73
C ASN A 40 3.71 -2.56 -5.81
N PRO A 41 4.23 -1.32 -5.64
CA PRO A 41 4.13 -0.27 -6.65
C PRO A 41 4.57 -0.71 -8.04
N LEU A 42 5.56 -1.61 -8.15
CA LEU A 42 6.03 -2.14 -9.44
C LEU A 42 5.01 -3.07 -10.12
N ARG A 43 4.10 -3.67 -9.36
CA ARG A 43 3.02 -4.55 -9.82
C ARG A 43 1.71 -3.79 -10.10
N LEU A 44 1.60 -2.54 -9.65
CA LEU A 44 0.43 -1.70 -9.90
C LEU A 44 0.30 -1.34 -11.39
N GLY A 45 -0.96 -1.21 -11.84
CA GLY A 45 -1.28 -0.61 -13.13
C GLY A 45 -0.68 0.79 -13.25
N LYS A 46 -0.47 1.27 -14.48
CA LYS A 46 0.09 2.61 -14.71
C LYS A 46 -0.75 3.69 -14.02
N GLU A 47 -2.07 3.63 -14.19
CA GLU A 47 -3.03 4.57 -13.58
C GLU A 47 -2.94 4.58 -12.06
N ALA A 48 -2.85 3.41 -11.42
CA ALA A 48 -2.71 3.31 -9.97
C ALA A 48 -1.37 3.86 -9.46
N ARG A 49 -0.27 3.66 -10.20
CA ARG A 49 1.04 4.27 -9.86
C ARG A 49 1.02 5.79 -9.98
N ASP A 50 0.43 6.31 -11.06
CA ASP A 50 0.30 7.75 -11.28
C ASP A 50 -0.53 8.39 -10.15
N GLU A 51 -1.61 7.74 -9.72
CA GLU A 51 -2.43 8.23 -8.61
C GLU A 51 -1.72 8.19 -7.27
N VAL A 52 -1.03 7.09 -6.92
CA VAL A 52 -0.21 7.03 -5.70
C VAL A 52 0.87 8.12 -5.71
N SER A 53 1.53 8.35 -6.85
CA SER A 53 2.56 9.39 -6.99
C SER A 53 1.97 10.80 -6.82
N ARG A 54 0.78 11.03 -7.38
CA ARG A 54 0.05 12.30 -7.22
C ARG A 54 -0.32 12.56 -5.76
N LEU A 55 -0.85 11.55 -5.06
CA LEU A 55 -1.23 11.66 -3.66
C LEU A 55 -0.02 11.88 -2.75
N GLN A 56 1.11 11.24 -3.04
CA GLN A 56 2.37 11.50 -2.34
C GLN A 56 2.86 12.94 -2.56
N ALA A 57 2.75 13.47 -3.77
CA ALA A 57 3.09 14.86 -4.05
C ALA A 57 2.18 15.86 -3.31
N VAL A 58 0.92 15.49 -3.03
CA VAL A 58 0.04 16.28 -2.16
C VAL A 58 0.55 16.27 -0.72
N LEU A 59 0.92 15.11 -0.18
CA LEU A 59 1.48 15.02 1.18
C LEU A 59 2.80 15.79 1.34
N ASP A 60 3.67 15.74 0.32
CA ASP A 60 4.99 16.38 0.34
C ASP A 60 4.89 17.92 0.32
N LYS A 61 4.03 18.47 -0.54
CA LYS A 61 3.80 19.93 -0.62
C LYS A 61 3.28 20.53 0.68
N ASN A 62 2.57 19.75 1.49
CA ASN A 62 2.03 20.20 2.78
C ASN A 62 2.99 20.02 3.96
N LYS A 63 4.15 19.38 3.75
CA LYS A 63 5.19 19.28 4.79
C LYS A 63 6.06 20.53 4.89
N ASP A 64 6.21 21.26 3.78
CA ASP A 64 7.05 22.46 3.69
C ASP A 64 6.25 23.77 3.73
N ALA A 65 4.92 23.69 3.78
CA ALA A 65 4.06 24.86 3.95
C ALA A 65 3.92 25.18 5.45
N ASP A 66 4.48 26.31 5.88
CA ASP A 66 4.15 27.00 7.15
C ASP A 66 2.69 27.52 7.16
N GLU A 67 1.91 27.22 6.13
CA GLU A 67 0.54 27.67 5.91
C GLU A 67 -0.44 26.51 6.15
N GLU A 68 -1.50 26.81 6.91
CA GLU A 68 -2.65 25.97 7.24
C GLU A 68 -3.47 25.53 6.00
N ASP A 69 -2.83 25.01 4.95
CA ASP A 69 -3.55 24.17 3.99
C ASP A 69 -3.97 22.91 4.76
N ASP A 70 -5.26 22.87 5.10
CA ASP A 70 -5.95 21.81 5.84
C ASP A 70 -6.04 20.55 4.96
N VAL A 71 -4.89 20.02 4.57
CA VAL A 71 -4.82 18.74 3.88
C VAL A 71 -5.10 17.67 4.90
N ASP A 72 -6.28 17.06 4.72
CA ASP A 72 -6.71 15.87 5.44
C ASP A 72 -5.77 14.70 5.08
N GLN A 73 -4.66 14.63 5.81
CA GLN A 73 -3.64 13.60 5.67
C GLN A 73 -4.24 12.21 5.84
N GLU A 74 -5.28 12.07 6.68
CA GLU A 74 -5.96 10.80 6.87
C GLU A 74 -6.68 10.38 5.58
N ALA A 75 -7.46 11.28 4.98
CA ALA A 75 -8.16 11.02 3.72
C ALA A 75 -7.18 10.66 2.60
N VAL A 76 -6.08 11.40 2.46
CA VAL A 76 -5.07 11.14 1.41
C VAL A 76 -4.41 9.77 1.62
N LEU A 77 -4.01 9.43 2.85
CA LEU A 77 -3.40 8.12 3.12
C LEU A 77 -4.38 6.96 2.93
N ARG A 78 -5.65 7.11 3.32
CA ARG A 78 -6.70 6.12 3.08
C ARG A 78 -6.96 5.91 1.59
N GLU A 79 -6.89 6.96 0.78
CA GLU A 79 -7.02 6.87 -0.66
C GLU A 79 -5.85 6.07 -1.26
N VAL A 80 -4.61 6.37 -0.84
CA VAL A 80 -3.44 5.59 -1.23
C VAL A 80 -3.60 4.11 -0.87
N LEU A 81 -3.99 3.80 0.38
CA LEU A 81 -4.20 2.42 0.82
C LEU A 81 -5.30 1.70 0.01
N GLY A 82 -6.34 2.43 -0.41
CA GLY A 82 -7.36 1.92 -1.32
C GLY A 82 -6.81 1.59 -2.70
N THR A 83 -6.01 2.49 -3.29
CA THR A 83 -5.42 2.33 -4.62
C THR A 83 -4.42 1.18 -4.70
N VAL A 84 -3.65 0.95 -3.63
CA VAL A 84 -2.64 -0.12 -3.62
C VAL A 84 -3.23 -1.50 -3.36
N CYS A 85 -4.50 -1.59 -2.93
CA CYS A 85 -5.17 -2.87 -2.76
C CYS A 85 -5.44 -3.57 -4.10
N GLU A 86 -5.28 -4.89 -4.13
CA GLU A 86 -5.52 -5.70 -5.34
C GLU A 86 -6.96 -5.58 -5.86
N ARG A 87 -7.94 -5.39 -4.96
CA ARG A 87 -9.35 -5.21 -5.31
C ARG A 87 -9.96 -4.04 -4.54
N PRO A 88 -10.90 -3.27 -5.14
CA PRO A 88 -11.56 -2.15 -4.47
C PRO A 88 -12.16 -2.51 -3.11
N ILE A 89 -12.87 -3.66 -3.04
CA ILE A 89 -13.48 -4.17 -1.80
C ILE A 89 -12.46 -4.42 -0.67
N GLN A 90 -11.21 -4.74 -1.01
CA GLN A 90 -10.15 -4.90 -0.01
C GLN A 90 -9.75 -3.55 0.57
N GLY A 91 -9.64 -2.51 -0.27
CA GLY A 91 -9.39 -1.14 0.15
C GLY A 91 -10.53 -0.58 1.03
N GLU A 92 -11.78 -0.82 0.64
CA GLU A 92 -12.96 -0.41 1.43
C GLU A 92 -12.97 -1.07 2.81
N LYS A 93 -12.77 -2.40 2.87
CA LYS A 93 -12.71 -3.14 4.15
C LYS A 93 -11.51 -2.74 4.99
N LEU A 94 -10.34 -2.52 4.37
CA LEU A 94 -9.17 -2.01 5.07
C LEU A 94 -9.48 -0.65 5.70
N ASN A 95 -9.96 0.30 4.92
CA ASN A 95 -10.27 1.64 5.42
C ASN A 95 -11.34 1.61 6.53
N ALA A 96 -12.37 0.77 6.39
CA ALA A 96 -13.39 0.61 7.44
C ALA A 96 -12.83 0.03 8.75
N ALA A 97 -11.77 -0.79 8.69
CA ALA A 97 -11.11 -1.36 9.86
C ALA A 97 -10.12 -0.41 10.56
N LEU A 98 -9.72 0.68 9.91
CA LEU A 98 -8.78 1.67 10.46
C LEU A 98 -9.56 2.77 11.19
N SER A 99 -9.49 2.78 12.53
CA SER A 99 -10.28 3.69 13.37
C SER A 99 -9.77 5.13 13.44
N ASP A 100 -8.50 5.34 13.14
CA ASP A 100 -7.82 6.62 13.33
C ASP A 100 -6.56 6.74 12.47
N LEU A 101 -6.09 7.98 12.31
CA LEU A 101 -4.89 8.34 11.56
C LEU A 101 -3.64 7.56 11.99
N THR A 102 -3.50 7.17 13.26
CA THR A 102 -2.30 6.44 13.70
C THR A 102 -2.28 5.03 13.10
N MET A 103 -3.43 4.36 13.02
CA MET A 103 -3.55 3.08 12.33
C MET A 103 -3.34 3.21 10.82
N VAL A 104 -3.91 4.25 10.20
CA VAL A 104 -3.73 4.54 8.77
C VAL A 104 -2.25 4.75 8.45
N ALA A 105 -1.56 5.60 9.21
CA ALA A 105 -0.14 5.86 9.06
C ALA A 105 0.71 4.61 9.31
N ALA A 106 0.37 3.78 10.31
CA ALA A 106 1.08 2.55 10.60
C ALA A 106 0.96 1.52 9.46
N VAL A 107 -0.23 1.38 8.85
CA VAL A 107 -0.43 0.50 7.69
C VAL A 107 0.33 1.02 6.48
N PHE A 108 0.29 2.33 6.23
CA PHE A 108 1.04 2.96 5.16
C PHE A 108 2.57 2.80 5.34
N ASP A 109 3.09 2.96 6.55
CA ASP A 109 4.49 2.71 6.90
C ASP A 109 4.88 1.23 6.67
N LYS A 110 4.03 0.30 7.07
CA LYS A 110 4.24 -1.13 6.80
C LYS A 110 4.26 -1.43 5.30
N TYR A 111 3.35 -0.84 4.54
CA TYR A 111 3.29 -0.97 3.10
C TYR A 111 4.55 -0.44 2.43
N THR A 112 4.94 0.80 2.74
CA THR A 112 6.13 1.45 2.16
C THR A 112 7.40 0.69 2.51
N LYS A 113 7.61 0.27 3.77
CA LYS A 113 8.75 -0.56 4.16
C LYS A 113 8.76 -1.94 3.49
N GLY A 114 7.59 -2.55 3.33
CA GLY A 114 7.45 -3.86 2.69
C GLY A 114 7.65 -3.82 1.17
N THR A 115 7.51 -2.65 0.55
CA THR A 115 7.55 -2.49 -0.92
C THR A 115 8.75 -1.69 -1.42
N SER A 116 9.45 -0.96 -0.54
CA SER A 116 10.68 -0.22 -0.83
C SER A 116 11.88 -1.17 -0.94
N ALA A 117 11.86 -2.02 -1.96
CA ALA A 117 13.04 -2.77 -2.36
C ALA A 117 13.97 -1.87 -3.17
N GLY A 118 14.74 -1.01 -2.48
CA GLY A 118 15.69 -0.12 -3.16
C GLY A 118 16.49 0.87 -2.31
N GLU A 119 16.09 1.14 -1.07
CA GLU A 119 16.87 2.01 -0.17
C GLU A 119 17.75 1.16 0.77
N ALA A 120 18.77 0.52 0.20
CA ALA A 120 19.85 -0.12 0.94
C ALA A 120 21.19 0.40 0.45
#